data_AF-A0A520GHT8-F1
#
_entry.id   AF-A0A520GHT8-F1
#
_cell.length_a   1.000
_cell.length_b   1.000
_cell.length_c   1.000
_cell.angle_alpha   90.00
_cell.angle_beta   90.00
_cell.angle_gamma   90.00
#
_symmetry.space_group_name_H-M   'P 1'
#
loop_
_entity.id
_entity.type
_entity.pdbx_description
1 polymer ?
#
loop_
_entity_poly.entity_id
_entity_poly.type
_entity_poly.pdbx_seq_one_letter_code
_entity_poly.pdbx_strand_id
1 'polypeptide(L)'
;MPTPRPPVLIDPLEVEFSAIRAQGAGGQNVNKVSSAVHLRYDIPASSLPEDVKERLLALRDSRITQEGVLVLKAQKHRSQDMNRADALARLQELIDSVATPPRVRRATKPSFGARQRRLEGKSQRSEIKSSRGPVRD
;
A
#
# COMPACT_ATOMS: atom_id res chain seq x y z
N MET A 1 -7.18 -15.79 14.06
CA MET A 1 -6.79 -14.42 13.69
C MET A 1 -5.55 -14.51 12.81
N PRO A 2 -5.29 -13.61 11.84
CA PRO A 2 -3.97 -13.60 11.21
C PRO A 2 -2.94 -13.36 12.33
N THR A 3 -2.03 -14.30 12.51
CA THR A 3 -0.94 -14.18 13.48
C THR A 3 -0.08 -12.99 13.07
N PRO A 4 0.23 -12.04 13.96
CA PRO A 4 1.16 -10.98 13.62
C PRO A 4 2.51 -11.61 13.27
N ARG A 5 3.01 -11.34 12.06
CA ARG A 5 4.37 -11.71 11.67
C ARG A 5 5.34 -10.89 12.53
N PRO A 6 6.46 -11.46 13.01
CA PRO A 6 7.50 -10.66 13.65
C PRO A 6 7.93 -9.51 12.74
N PRO A 7 8.28 -8.34 13.30
CA PRO A 7 8.70 -7.19 12.49
C PRO A 7 9.86 -7.62 11.61
N VAL A 8 9.75 -7.35 10.31
CA VAL A 8 10.84 -7.63 9.38
C VAL A 8 11.88 -6.55 9.61
N LEU A 9 12.97 -6.93 10.25
CA LEU A 9 14.10 -6.05 10.50
C LEU A 9 14.91 -5.92 9.22
N ILE A 10 15.16 -4.68 8.81
CA ILE A 10 15.94 -4.36 7.63
C ILE A 10 17.39 -4.24 8.08
N ASP A 11 18.30 -4.95 7.42
CA ASP A 11 19.73 -4.75 7.64
C ASP A 11 20.14 -3.40 7.03
N PRO A 12 20.72 -2.46 7.81
CA PRO A 12 21.21 -1.19 7.28
C PRO A 12 22.26 -1.33 6.17
N LEU A 13 22.89 -2.50 6.01
CA LEU A 13 23.86 -2.80 4.96
C LEU A 13 23.22 -3.03 3.59
N GLU A 14 21.94 -3.42 3.54
CA GLU A 14 21.18 -3.56 2.28
C GLU A 14 20.69 -2.21 1.74
N VAL A 15 20.95 -1.13 2.47
CA VAL A 15 20.45 0.21 2.18
C VAL A 15 21.60 1.09 1.72
N GLU A 16 21.51 1.58 0.49
CA GLU A 16 22.47 2.55 -0.02
C GLU A 16 22.06 3.97 0.40
N PHE A 17 22.99 4.66 1.06
CA PHE A 17 22.81 6.06 1.44
C PHE A 17 23.70 6.97 0.58
N SER A 18 23.10 7.99 -0.02
CA SER A 18 23.80 9.05 -0.74
C SER A 18 23.53 10.39 -0.08
N ALA A 19 24.59 11.07 0.37
CA ALA A 19 24.48 12.42 0.90
C ALA A 19 24.25 13.42 -0.25
N ILE A 20 23.25 14.28 -0.09
CA ILE A 20 22.89 15.30 -1.07
C ILE A 20 22.77 16.67 -0.40
N ARG A 21 22.85 17.72 -1.21
CA ARG A 21 22.56 19.07 -0.72
C ARG A 21 21.08 19.19 -0.41
N ALA A 22 20.76 19.77 0.75
CA ALA A 22 19.39 20.07 1.12
C ALA A 22 18.82 21.15 0.19
N GLN A 23 17.57 20.99 -0.22
CA GLN A 23 16.90 21.95 -1.10
C GLN A 23 16.11 22.97 -0.26
N GLY A 24 16.37 24.26 -0.44
CA GLY A 24 15.60 25.33 0.21
C GLY A 24 16.32 26.68 0.26
N ALA A 25 15.58 27.75 0.53
CA ALA A 25 16.14 29.08 0.79
C ALA A 25 16.80 29.08 2.18
N GLY A 26 18.11 28.90 2.24
CA GLY A 26 18.85 28.98 3.49
C GLY A 26 20.28 29.43 3.22
N GLY A 27 20.83 30.25 4.11
CA GLY A 27 22.14 30.89 3.97
C GLY A 27 23.32 29.93 3.80
N GLN A 28 24.54 30.44 3.97
CA GLN A 28 25.81 29.76 3.60
C GLN A 28 25.90 28.27 3.99
N ASN A 29 25.33 27.86 5.12
CA ASN A 29 25.36 26.46 5.59
C ASN A 29 24.53 25.48 4.74
N VAL A 30 23.39 25.88 4.15
CA VAL A 30 22.54 24.99 3.33
C VAL A 30 23.20 24.69 1.97
N ASN A 31 23.92 25.67 1.42
CA ASN A 31 24.62 25.52 0.15
C ASN A 31 25.93 24.71 0.28
N LYS A 32 26.54 24.70 1.48
CA LYS A 32 27.86 24.08 1.72
C LYS A 32 27.78 22.68 2.32
N VAL A 33 26.81 22.38 3.19
CA VAL A 33 26.75 21.12 3.92
C VAL A 33 25.74 20.16 3.29
N SER A 34 26.20 18.97 2.91
CA SER A 34 25.37 17.88 2.37
C SER A 34 24.59 17.18 3.50
N SER A 35 23.65 17.90 4.12
CA SER A 35 22.88 17.39 5.26
C SER A 35 21.72 16.48 4.84
N ALA A 36 21.21 16.59 3.62
CA ALA A 36 20.12 15.76 3.14
C ALA A 36 20.64 14.38 2.70
N VAL A 37 19.77 13.36 2.80
CA VAL A 37 20.12 11.96 2.50
C VAL A 37 19.11 11.39 1.52
N HIS A 38 19.62 10.80 0.44
CA HIS A 38 18.89 9.87 -0.39
C HIS A 38 19.16 8.45 0.11
N LEU A 39 18.08 7.72 0.39
CA LEU A 39 18.09 6.31 0.69
C LEU A 39 17.59 5.58 -0.56
N ARG A 40 18.38 4.62 -1.05
CA ARG A 40 18.00 3.70 -2.11
C ARG A 40 17.94 2.30 -1.54
N TYR A 41 16.84 1.60 -1.81
CA TYR A 41 16.61 0.25 -1.33
C TYR A 41 16.13 -0.62 -2.47
N ASP A 42 16.90 -1.66 -2.79
CA ASP A 42 16.57 -2.63 -3.82
C ASP A 42 15.63 -3.69 -3.23
N ILE A 43 14.35 -3.62 -3.59
CA ILE A 43 13.32 -4.53 -3.08
C ILE A 43 13.58 -5.98 -3.56
N PRO A 44 13.81 -6.27 -4.86
CA PRO A 44 14.05 -7.65 -5.30
C PRO A 44 15.32 -8.27 -4.71
N ALA A 45 16.41 -7.50 -4.56
CA ALA A 45 17.67 -8.00 -4.01
C ALA A 45 17.68 -8.16 -2.47
N SER A 46 16.72 -7.57 -1.76
CA SER A 46 16.66 -7.58 -0.30
C SER A 46 16.43 -8.94 0.34
N SER A 47 16.71 -9.06 1.65
CA SER A 47 16.37 -10.24 2.45
C SER A 47 14.87 -10.34 2.84
N LEU A 48 13.99 -9.51 2.28
CA LEU A 48 12.56 -9.51 2.62
C LEU A 48 11.90 -10.83 2.19
N PRO A 49 10.86 -11.29 2.92
CA PRO A 49 10.02 -12.40 2.46
C PRO A 49 9.37 -12.10 1.11
N GLU A 50 9.27 -13.11 0.24
CA GLU A 50 8.76 -12.93 -1.13
C GLU A 50 7.36 -12.32 -1.17
N ASP A 51 6.49 -12.71 -0.25
CA ASP A 51 5.12 -12.17 -0.16
C ASP A 51 5.08 -10.70 0.27
N VAL A 52 6.11 -10.20 0.95
CA VAL A 52 6.27 -8.79 1.28
C VAL A 52 6.82 -8.05 0.06
N LYS A 53 7.81 -8.62 -0.64
CA LYS A 53 8.37 -8.06 -1.88
C LYS A 53 7.28 -7.86 -2.93
N GLU A 54 6.48 -8.89 -3.20
CA GLU A 54 5.36 -8.82 -4.15
C GLU A 54 4.36 -7.73 -3.79
N ARG A 55 4.01 -7.62 -2.50
CA ARG A 55 3.08 -6.56 -2.04
C ARG A 55 3.68 -5.17 -2.15
N LEU A 56 4.96 -5.01 -1.83
CA LEU A 56 5.68 -3.74 -1.98
C LEU A 56 5.76 -3.31 -3.44
N LEU A 57 6.09 -4.24 -4.35
CA LEU A 57 6.14 -3.99 -5.79
C LEU A 57 4.75 -3.73 -6.38
N ALA A 58 3.70 -4.33 -5.80
CA ALA A 58 2.33 -4.06 -6.19
C ALA A 58 1.79 -2.70 -5.68
N LEU A 59 2.48 -2.03 -4.76
CA LEU A 59 2.12 -0.69 -4.35
C LEU A 59 2.32 0.29 -5.52
N ARG A 60 1.29 1.08 -5.80
CA ARG A 60 1.37 2.20 -6.73
C ARG A 60 1.98 3.41 -6.04
N ASP A 61 3.23 3.29 -5.62
CA ASP A 61 3.98 4.36 -4.97
C ASP A 61 4.90 5.05 -5.97
N SER A 62 4.85 6.37 -6.04
CA SER A 62 5.71 7.17 -6.93
C SER A 62 7.19 7.12 -6.54
N ARG A 63 7.49 6.63 -5.33
CA ARG A 63 8.85 6.48 -4.80
C ARG A 63 9.54 5.19 -5.27
N ILE A 64 8.77 4.25 -5.81
CA ILE A 64 9.29 2.97 -6.33
C ILE A 64 9.51 3.11 -7.84
N THR A 65 10.72 2.83 -8.27
CA THR A 65 11.10 2.82 -9.69
C THR A 65 10.57 1.56 -10.39
N GLN A 66 10.54 1.57 -11.73
CA GLN A 66 10.12 0.40 -12.52
C GLN A 66 11.02 -0.83 -12.30
N GLU A 67 12.26 -0.61 -11.90
CA GLU A 67 13.24 -1.65 -11.57
C GLU A 67 13.04 -2.23 -10.17
N GLY A 68 12.06 -1.73 -9.39
CA GLY A 68 11.81 -2.19 -8.03
C GLY A 68 12.72 -1.56 -6.98
N VAL A 69 13.43 -0.48 -7.31
CA VAL A 69 14.24 0.28 -6.34
C VAL A 69 13.38 1.37 -5.71
N LEU A 70 13.25 1.35 -4.39
CA LEU A 70 12.61 2.39 -3.59
C LEU A 70 13.60 3.51 -3.29
N VAL A 71 13.22 4.75 -3.60
CA VAL A 71 14.04 5.94 -3.36
C VAL A 71 13.34 6.88 -2.38
N LEU A 72 13.95 7.11 -1.22
CA LEU A 72 13.47 8.03 -0.19
C LEU A 72 14.42 9.21 -0.02
N LYS A 73 13.86 10.42 0.04
CA LYS A 73 14.60 11.65 0.35
C LYS A 73 14.27 12.13 1.77
N ALA A 74 15.28 12.23 2.63
CA ALA A 74 15.19 12.79 3.96
C ALA A 74 16.02 14.07 4.07
N GLN A 75 15.37 15.19 4.36
CA GLN A 75 16.00 16.51 4.51
C GLN A 75 15.35 17.35 5.61
N LYS A 76 14.65 16.70 6.55
CA LYS A 76 13.86 17.37 7.60
C LYS A 76 14.75 18.04 8.65
N HIS A 77 15.92 17.47 8.90
CA HIS A 77 16.84 17.87 9.96
C HIS A 77 18.09 18.56 9.40
N ARG A 78 18.79 19.32 10.26
CA ARG A 78 20.07 19.96 9.90
C ARG A 78 21.26 19.00 9.95
N SER A 79 21.16 17.92 10.72
CA SER A 79 22.18 16.88 10.82
C SER A 79 21.91 15.75 9.82
N GLN A 80 22.98 15.27 9.19
CA GLN A 80 22.95 14.12 8.29
C GLN A 80 22.51 12.84 9.03
N ASP A 81 23.00 12.61 10.25
CA ASP A 81 22.67 11.41 11.03
C ASP A 81 21.19 11.34 11.37
N MET A 82 20.60 12.49 11.73
CA MET A 82 19.17 12.58 11.97
C MET A 82 18.35 12.32 10.71
N ASN A 83 18.81 12.81 9.55
CA ASN A 83 18.16 12.53 8.26
C ASN A 83 18.31 11.06 7.86
N ARG A 84 19.44 10.41 8.17
CA ARG A 84 19.64 8.97 7.95
C ARG A 84 18.66 8.14 8.79
N ALA A 85 18.53 8.47 10.08
CA ALA A 85 17.58 7.82 10.98
C ALA A 85 16.12 8.02 10.53
N ASP A 86 15.76 9.23 10.09
CA ASP A 86 14.43 9.54 9.53
C ASP A 86 14.15 8.75 8.25
N ALA A 87 15.15 8.61 7.35
CA ALA A 87 15.00 7.79 6.15
C ALA A 87 14.74 6.32 6.47
N LEU A 88 15.49 5.75 7.43
CA LEU A 88 15.31 4.37 7.88
C LEU A 88 13.96 4.14 8.56
N ALA A 89 13.52 5.07 9.41
CA ALA A 89 12.22 4.99 10.07
C ALA A 89 11.06 4.96 9.05
N ARG A 90 11.13 5.80 8.02
CA ARG A 90 10.13 5.83 6.93
C ARG A 90 10.16 4.58 6.07
N LEU A 91 11.35 4.01 5.84
CA LEU A 91 11.51 2.75 5.13
C LEU A 91 10.83 1.62 5.91
N GLN A 92 11.09 1.53 7.23
CA GLN A 92 10.48 0.55 8.11
C GLN A 92 8.96 0.69 8.14
N GLU A 93 8.45 1.92 8.29
CA GLU A 93 7.00 2.19 8.30
C GLU A 93 6.32 1.74 7.00
N LEU A 94 6.97 1.96 5.85
CA LEU A 94 6.45 1.49 4.56
C LEU A 94 6.40 -0.03 4.48
N ILE A 95 7.46 -0.71 4.93
CA ILE A 95 7.50 -2.18 4.97
C ILE A 95 6.47 -2.73 5.94
N ASP A 96 6.32 -2.15 7.12
CA ASP A 96 5.33 -2.57 8.12
C ASP A 96 3.90 -2.43 7.58
N SER A 97 3.63 -1.40 6.76
CA SER A 97 2.33 -1.19 6.13
C SER A 97 1.91 -2.32 5.18
N VAL A 98 2.88 -2.99 4.54
CA VAL A 98 2.63 -4.13 3.64
C VAL A 98 2.92 -5.49 4.27
N ALA A 99 3.65 -5.51 5.40
CA ALA A 99 3.98 -6.74 6.12
C ALA A 99 2.72 -7.48 6.59
N THR A 100 1.64 -6.74 6.88
CA THR A 100 0.34 -7.33 7.20
C THR A 100 -0.46 -7.63 5.93
N PRO A 101 -0.79 -8.90 5.65
CA PRO A 101 -1.58 -9.23 4.47
C PRO A 101 -2.98 -8.60 4.54
N PRO A 102 -3.48 -8.00 3.44
CA PRO A 102 -4.84 -7.51 3.40
C PRO A 102 -5.82 -8.67 3.63
N ARG A 103 -6.85 -8.43 4.44
CA ARG A 103 -7.86 -9.44 4.74
C ARG A 103 -8.57 -9.83 3.45
N VAL A 104 -8.53 -11.11 3.11
CA VAL A 104 -9.24 -11.66 1.95
C VAL A 104 -10.74 -11.35 2.08
N ARG A 105 -11.27 -10.57 1.13
CA ARG A 105 -12.72 -10.32 1.04
C ARG A 105 -13.40 -11.58 0.52
N ARG A 106 -14.21 -12.20 1.36
CA ARG A 106 -15.12 -13.27 0.93
C ARG A 106 -16.42 -12.63 0.44
N ALA A 107 -16.80 -12.91 -0.81
CA ALA A 107 -18.06 -12.43 -1.35
C ALA A 107 -19.23 -12.91 -0.48
N THR A 108 -20.12 -12.00 -0.10
CA THR A 108 -21.32 -12.35 0.66
C THR A 108 -22.35 -12.96 -0.28
N LYS A 109 -23.05 -14.00 0.20
CA LYS A 109 -24.22 -14.53 -0.52
C LYS A 109 -25.36 -13.51 -0.44
N PRO A 110 -26.28 -13.46 -1.43
CA PRO A 110 -27.49 -12.64 -1.33
C PRO A 110 -28.25 -12.94 -0.03
N SER A 111 -28.74 -11.90 0.63
CA SER A 111 -29.46 -12.07 1.89
C SER A 111 -30.75 -12.88 1.70
N PHE A 112 -31.24 -13.49 2.77
CA PHE A 112 -32.52 -14.20 2.74
C PHE A 112 -33.66 -13.27 2.28
N GLY A 113 -33.74 -12.04 2.83
CA GLY A 113 -34.75 -11.06 2.42
C GLY A 113 -34.65 -10.64 0.95
N ALA A 114 -33.43 -10.56 0.37
CA ALA A 114 -33.27 -10.30 -1.06
C ALA A 114 -33.81 -11.47 -1.91
N ARG A 115 -33.62 -12.72 -1.47
CA ARG A 115 -34.18 -13.90 -2.13
C ARG A 115 -35.71 -13.92 -2.05
N GLN A 116 -36.27 -13.59 -0.89
CA GLN A 116 -37.71 -13.55 -0.67
C GLN A 116 -38.41 -12.47 -1.53
N ARG A 117 -37.92 -11.23 -1.52
CA ARG A 117 -38.46 -10.15 -2.37
C ARG A 117 -38.41 -10.48 -3.86
N ARG A 118 -37.37 -11.19 -4.31
CA ARG A 118 -37.29 -11.67 -5.70
C ARG A 118 -38.40 -12.67 -6.02
N LEU A 119 -38.71 -13.59 -5.11
CA LEU A 119 -39.79 -14.57 -5.29
C LEU A 119 -41.16 -13.90 -5.27
N GLU A 120 -41.40 -13.00 -4.32
CA GLU A 120 -42.65 -12.22 -4.22
C GLU A 120 -42.88 -11.37 -5.49
N GLY A 121 -41.87 -10.61 -5.92
CA GLY A 121 -41.94 -9.83 -7.16
C GLY A 121 -42.14 -10.69 -8.41
N LYS A 122 -41.59 -11.92 -8.43
CA LYS A 122 -41.85 -12.90 -9.50
C LYS A 122 -43.30 -13.36 -9.49
N SER A 123 -43.88 -13.63 -8.32
CA SER A 123 -45.29 -14.02 -8.17
C SER A 123 -46.22 -12.92 -8.65
N GLN A 124 -46.06 -11.70 -8.11
CA GLN A 124 -46.87 -10.54 -8.49
C GLN A 124 -46.83 -10.28 -9.99
N ARG A 125 -45.63 -10.36 -10.61
CA ARG A 125 -45.50 -10.16 -12.06
C ARG A 125 -46.17 -11.27 -12.87
N SER A 126 -46.20 -12.50 -12.36
CA SER A 126 -46.91 -13.61 -12.99
C SER A 126 -48.42 -13.39 -12.95
N GLU A 127 -48.95 -12.99 -11.80
CA GLU A 127 -50.38 -12.65 -11.62
C GLU A 127 -50.80 -11.51 -12.54
N ILE A 128 -50.01 -10.43 -12.59
CA ILE A 128 -50.25 -9.28 -13.49
C ILE A 128 -50.22 -9.72 -14.96
N LYS A 129 -49.33 -10.64 -15.35
CA LYS A 129 -49.30 -11.15 -16.73
C LYS A 129 -50.51 -12.03 -17.04
N SER A 130 -50.93 -12.88 -16.12
CA SER A 130 -52.07 -13.79 -16.31
C SER A 130 -53.38 -13.03 -16.47
N SER A 131 -53.57 -11.96 -15.68
CA SER A 131 -54.77 -11.11 -15.73
C SER A 131 -54.84 -10.22 -16.98
N ARG A 132 -53.74 -10.10 -17.74
CA ARG A 132 -53.71 -9.45 -19.06
C ARG A 132 -53.98 -10.40 -20.22
N GLY A 133 -54.16 -11.70 -19.96
CA GLY A 133 -54.51 -12.67 -20.99
C GLY A 133 -55.86 -12.35 -21.64
N PRO A 134 -56.08 -12.71 -22.91
CA PRO A 134 -57.33 -12.46 -23.60
C PRO A 134 -58.48 -13.14 -22.86
N VAL A 135 -59.54 -12.39 -22.56
CA VAL A 135 -60.80 -12.95 -22.05
C VAL A 135 -61.38 -13.82 -23.17
N ARG A 136 -61.52 -15.12 -22.92
CA ARG A 136 -62.21 -16.03 -23.83
C ARG A 136 -63.68 -16.08 -23.40
N ASP A 137 -64.57 -15.67 -24.30
CA ASP A 137 -66.02 -15.94 -24.24
C ASP A 137 -66.30 -17.44 -24.27
#